data_AF-A0A1W7M7V6-F1
#
_entry.id   AF-A0A1W7M7V6-F1
#
_cell.length_a   1.000
_cell.length_b   1.000
_cell.length_c   1.000
_cell.angle_alpha   90.00
_cell.angle_beta   90.00
_cell.angle_gamma   90.00
#
_symmetry.space_group_name_H-M   'P 1'
#
loop_
_entity.id
_entity.type
_entity.pdbx_description
1 polymer ?
#
loop_
_entity_poly.entity_id
_entity_poly.type
_entity_poly.pdbx_seq_one_letter_code
_entity_poly.pdbx_strand_id
1 'polypeptide(L)'
;MATMNVSLPDPMRDYVQNRIDSGQYASVSDYVRDLIRRDQSAIVDEERWLKELDASIDESLREMKAGGGHDLDDVCDAITADIRQAAGGEPPR
;
A
#
# COMPACT_ATOMS: atom_id res chain seq x y z
N MET A 1 -15.73 -9.15 29.05
CA MET A 1 -15.14 -8.00 28.33
C MET A 1 -13.91 -7.56 29.08
N ALA A 2 -12.75 -7.45 28.41
CA ALA A 2 -11.57 -6.86 29.03
C ALA A 2 -11.76 -5.34 29.07
N THR A 3 -11.63 -4.72 30.25
CA THR A 3 -11.69 -3.26 30.42
C THR A 3 -10.28 -2.70 30.44
N MET A 4 -9.99 -1.74 29.58
CA MET A 4 -8.70 -1.06 29.52
C MET A 4 -8.94 0.44 29.73
N ASN A 5 -8.30 1.02 30.75
CA ASN A 5 -8.37 2.45 31.03
C ASN A 5 -7.19 3.16 30.37
N VAL A 6 -7.47 4.22 29.61
CA VAL A 6 -6.45 5.02 28.92
C VAL A 6 -6.65 6.47 29.32
N SER A 7 -5.60 7.09 29.86
CA SER A 7 -5.59 8.52 30.17
C SER A 7 -5.08 9.28 28.95
N LEU A 8 -5.85 10.27 28.49
CA LEU A 8 -5.50 11.12 27.36
C LEU A 8 -5.35 12.57 27.81
N PRO A 9 -4.36 13.32 27.27
CA PRO A 9 -4.28 14.77 27.42
C PRO A 9 -5.58 15.46 26.96
N ASP A 10 -5.91 16.59 27.57
CA ASP A 10 -7.16 17.32 27.27
C ASP A 10 -7.34 17.62 25.77
N PRO A 11 -6.31 18.07 25.00
CA PRO A 11 -6.48 18.31 23.57
C PRO A 11 -6.86 17.07 22.76
N MET A 12 -6.37 15.89 23.17
CA MET A 12 -6.70 14.63 22.51
C MET A 12 -8.12 14.17 22.88
N ARG A 13 -8.54 14.41 24.13
CA ARG A 13 -9.91 14.12 24.56
C ARG A 13 -10.91 14.95 23.76
N ASP A 14 -10.67 16.25 23.61
CA ASP A 14 -11.55 17.16 22.88
C ASP A 14 -11.66 16.77 21.41
N TYR A 15 -10.54 16.36 20.80
CA TYR A 15 -10.54 15.84 19.44
C TYR A 15 -11.43 14.60 19.30
N VAL A 16 -11.30 13.62 20.21
CA VAL A 16 -12.14 12.40 20.19
C VAL A 16 -13.61 12.74 20.44
N GLN A 17 -13.89 13.68 21.34
CA GLN A 17 -15.25 14.13 21.63
C GLN A 17 -15.90 14.76 20.39
N ASN A 18 -15.18 15.62 19.66
CA ASN A 18 -15.67 16.20 18.40
C ASN A 18 -16.02 15.13 17.35
N ARG A 19 -15.27 14.01 17.30
CA ARG A 19 -15.57 12.89 16.40
C ARG A 19 -16.86 12.16 16.80
N ILE A 20 -17.14 12.05 18.10
CA ILE A 20 -18.40 11.49 18.60
C ILE A 20 -19.56 12.44 18.30
N ASP A 21 -19.40 13.74 18.60
CA ASP A 21 -20.43 14.76 18.40
C ASP A 21 -20.80 14.93 16.92
N SER A 22 -19.84 14.68 16.01
CA SER A 22 -20.10 14.63 14.57
C SER A 22 -20.97 13.44 14.12
N GLY A 23 -21.33 12.53 15.02
CA GLY A 23 -22.14 11.34 14.74
C GLY A 23 -21.38 10.19 14.08
N GLN A 24 -20.05 10.31 13.91
CA GLN A 24 -19.23 9.26 13.29
C GLN A 24 -19.02 8.05 14.22
N TYR A 25 -19.09 8.25 15.54
CA TYR A 25 -18.87 7.23 16.55
C TYR A 25 -19.86 7.40 17.71
N ALA A 26 -20.37 6.29 18.26
CA ALA A 26 -21.34 6.31 19.36
C ALA A 26 -20.69 6.52 20.74
N SER A 27 -19.40 6.21 20.88
CA SER A 27 -18.65 6.38 22.13
C SER A 27 -17.14 6.48 21.89
N VAL A 28 -16.41 6.95 22.90
CA VAL A 28 -14.94 6.95 22.91
C VAL A 28 -14.40 5.53 22.72
N SER A 29 -15.01 4.54 23.37
CA SER A 29 -14.64 3.14 23.25
C SER A 29 -14.78 2.60 21.82
N ASP A 30 -15.78 3.05 21.08
CA ASP A 30 -15.97 2.66 19.68
C ASP A 30 -14.94 3.31 18.78
N TYR A 31 -14.62 4.59 19.01
CA TYR A 31 -13.54 5.27 18.31
C TYR A 31 -12.20 4.56 18.52
N VAL A 32 -11.86 4.22 19.77
CA VAL A 32 -10.61 3.52 20.10
C VAL A 32 -10.58 2.11 19.49
N ARG A 33 -11.71 1.40 19.48
CA ARG A 33 -11.78 0.07 18.85
C ARG A 33 -11.56 0.15 17.33
N ASP A 34 -12.14 1.15 16.68
CA ASP A 34 -11.91 1.39 15.26
C ASP A 34 -10.46 1.78 14.96
N LEU A 35 -9.85 2.61 15.82
CA LEU A 35 -8.44 2.98 15.71
C LEU A 35 -7.52 1.76 15.80
N ILE A 36 -7.74 0.88 16.78
CA ILE A 36 -6.98 -0.37 16.93
C ILE A 36 -7.16 -1.27 15.72
N ARG A 37 -8.38 -1.36 15.16
CA ARG A 37 -8.63 -2.16 13.96
C ARG A 37 -7.87 -1.62 12.75
N ARG A 38 -7.86 -0.29 12.56
CA ARG A 38 -7.09 0.36 11.48
C ARG A 38 -5.59 0.15 11.66
N ASP A 39 -5.09 0.26 12.88
CA ASP A 39 -3.69 0.00 13.23
C ASP A 39 -3.30 -1.45 12.90
N GLN A 40 -4.12 -2.42 13.30
CA GLN A 40 -3.92 -3.82 12.94
C GLN A 40 -3.95 -4.06 11.43
N SER A 41 -4.89 -3.44 10.71
CA SER A 41 -4.95 -3.55 9.25
C SER A 41 -3.70 -2.98 8.59
N ALA A 42 -3.24 -1.80 9.03
CA ALA A 42 -2.04 -1.18 8.48
C ALA A 42 -0.79 -2.06 8.68
N ILE A 43 -0.63 -2.65 9.86
CA ILE A 43 0.49 -3.57 10.15
C ILE A 43 0.40 -4.83 9.26
N VAL A 44 -0.78 -5.41 9.10
CA VAL A 44 -0.97 -6.60 8.25
C VAL A 44 -0.73 -6.30 6.77
N ASP A 45 -1.14 -5.11 6.32
CA ASP A 45 -0.96 -4.68 4.93
C ASP A 45 0.52 -4.38 4.64
N GLU A 46 1.23 -3.74 5.57
CA GLU A 46 2.68 -3.52 5.47
C GLU A 46 3.45 -4.84 5.43
N GLU A 47 3.16 -5.78 6.35
CA GLU A 47 3.77 -7.10 6.35
C GLU A 47 3.50 -7.88 5.05
N ARG A 48 2.29 -7.74 4.49
CA ARG A 48 1.93 -8.39 3.23
C ARG A 48 2.73 -7.79 2.07
N TRP A 49 2.77 -6.46 1.98
CA TRP A 49 3.49 -5.77 0.92
C TRP A 49 4.98 -6.09 0.95
N LEU A 50 5.59 -6.09 2.15
CA LEU A 50 6.99 -6.47 2.32
C LEU A 50 7.24 -7.92 1.87
N LYS A 51 6.38 -8.88 2.21
CA LYS A 51 6.50 -10.27 1.76
C LYS A 51 6.38 -10.44 0.25
N GLU A 52 5.49 -9.68 -0.39
CA GLU A 52 5.32 -9.70 -1.84
C GLU A 52 6.55 -9.12 -2.54
N LEU A 53 7.10 -8.04 -2.00
CA LEU A 53 8.29 -7.38 -2.53
C LEU A 53 9.54 -8.27 -2.38
N ASP A 54 9.72 -8.91 -1.22
CA ASP A 54 10.78 -9.91 -0.99
C ASP A 54 10.66 -11.09 -1.97
N ALA A 55 9.45 -11.62 -2.18
CA ALA A 55 9.23 -12.72 -3.12
C ALA A 55 9.57 -12.32 -4.57
N SER A 56 9.20 -11.10 -4.99
CA SER A 56 9.53 -10.57 -6.32
C SER A 56 11.05 -10.39 -6.51
N ILE A 57 11.75 -9.91 -5.47
CA ILE A 57 13.20 -9.75 -5.50
C ILE A 57 13.88 -11.11 -5.58
N ASP A 58 13.45 -12.08 -4.76
CA ASP A 58 14.00 -13.43 -4.76
C ASP A 58 13.86 -14.11 -6.12
N GLU A 59 12.71 -13.95 -6.78
CA GLU A 59 12.50 -14.49 -8.12
C GLU A 59 13.41 -13.82 -9.15
N SER A 60 13.48 -12.49 -9.14
CA SER A 60 14.37 -11.73 -10.05
C SER A 60 15.84 -12.12 -9.85
N LEU A 61 16.26 -12.35 -8.60
CA LEU A 61 17.63 -12.81 -8.29
C LEU A 61 17.89 -14.23 -8.76
N ARG A 62 16.89 -15.13 -8.75
CA ARG A 62 17.01 -16.48 -9.29
C ARG A 62 17.15 -16.46 -10.80
N GLU A 63 16.31 -15.68 -11.49
CA GLU A 63 16.41 -15.48 -12.94
C GLU A 63 17.79 -14.95 -13.33
N MET A 64 18.27 -13.93 -12.63
CA MET A 64 19.60 -13.37 -12.87
C MET A 64 20.72 -14.38 -12.63
N LYS A 65 20.64 -15.18 -11.55
CA LYS A 65 21.62 -16.24 -11.26
C LYS A 65 21.60 -17.38 -12.28
N ALA A 66 20.44 -17.65 -12.89
CA ALA A 66 20.29 -18.65 -13.95
C ALA A 66 20.83 -18.15 -15.31
N GLY A 67 21.42 -16.95 -15.37
CA GLY A 67 21.89 -16.33 -16.60
C GLY A 67 20.78 -15.63 -17.39
N GLY A 68 19.63 -15.40 -16.77
CA GLY A 68 18.58 -14.53 -17.27
C GLY A 68 18.91 -13.04 -17.04
N GLY A 69 18.12 -12.19 -17.69
CA GLY A 69 18.37 -10.74 -17.78
C GLY A 69 18.58 -10.34 -19.23
N HIS A 70 18.11 -9.15 -19.58
CA HIS A 70 18.32 -8.58 -20.90
C HIS A 70 19.34 -7.46 -20.80
N ASP A 71 20.15 -7.30 -21.84
CA ASP A 71 20.98 -6.12 -21.97
C ASP A 71 20.08 -4.87 -22.02
N LEU A 72 20.46 -3.83 -21.27
CA LEU A 72 19.63 -2.65 -21.13
C LEU A 72 19.45 -1.94 -22.48
N ASP A 73 20.49 -1.89 -23.31
CA ASP A 73 20.46 -1.21 -24.60
C ASP A 73 19.55 -1.97 -25.57
N ASP A 74 19.63 -3.31 -25.59
CA ASP A 74 18.75 -4.16 -26.41
C ASP A 74 17.25 -4.00 -26.05
N VAL A 75 16.94 -3.89 -24.75
CA VAL A 75 15.56 -3.65 -24.28
C VAL A 75 15.08 -2.27 -24.66
N CYS A 76 15.91 -1.25 -24.46
CA CYS A 76 15.56 0.13 -24.80
C CYS A 76 15.32 0.31 -26.31
N ASP A 77 16.12 -0.35 -27.14
CA ASP A 77 15.95 -0.35 -28.60
C ASP A 77 14.66 -1.05 -29.02
N ALA A 78 14.34 -2.20 -28.42
CA ALA A 78 13.10 -2.94 -28.68
C ALA A 78 11.85 -2.13 -28.30
N ILE A 79 11.83 -1.52 -27.11
CA ILE A 79 10.70 -0.69 -26.65
C ILE A 79 10.54 0.56 -27.55
N THR A 80 11.66 1.18 -27.93
CA THR A 80 11.63 2.34 -28.84
C THR A 80 11.07 1.97 -30.22
N ALA A 81 11.40 0.78 -30.72
CA ALA A 81 10.86 0.27 -31.98
C ALA A 81 9.34 0.01 -31.89
N ASP A 82 8.87 -0.60 -30.79
CA ASP A 82 7.45 -0.89 -30.55
C ASP A 82 6.60 0.39 -30.46
N ILE A 83 7.06 1.40 -29.71
CA ILE A 83 6.39 2.70 -29.61
C ILE A 83 6.29 3.40 -30.98
N ARG A 84 7.33 3.32 -31.81
CA ARG A 84 7.32 3.88 -33.17
C ARG A 84 6.36 3.14 -34.09
N GLN A 85 6.24 1.82 -33.95
CA GLN A 85 5.33 1.01 -34.75
C GLN A 85 3.87 1.27 -34.37
N ALA A 86 3.57 1.41 -33.07
CA ALA A 86 2.25 1.78 -32.57
C ALA A 86 1.83 3.20 -32.98
N ALA A 87 2.78 4.16 -33.03
CA ALA A 87 2.53 5.51 -33.50
C ALA A 87 2.37 5.62 -35.04
N GLY A 88 2.75 4.58 -35.79
CA GLY A 88 2.60 4.50 -37.26
C GLY A 88 1.28 3.92 -37.76
N GLY A 89 0.36 3.54 -36.87
CA GLY A 89 -0.98 3.04 -37.22
C GLY A 89 -1.93 4.17 -37.63
N GLU A 90 -2.26 4.23 -38.91
CA GLU A 90 -3.09 5.23 -39.60
C GLU A 90 -4.48 5.44 -38.95
N PRO A 91 -5.00 6.69 -38.82
CA PRO A 91 -6.31 6.93 -38.24
C PRO A 91 -7.44 6.38 -39.14
N PRO A 92 -8.53 5.84 -38.55
CA PRO A 92 -9.64 5.29 -39.32
C PRO A 92 -10.33 6.40 -40.12
N ARG A 93 -10.50 6.16 -41.43
CA ARG A 93 -11.32 6.97 -42.33
C ARG A 93 -12.81 6.86 -42.02
#